data_AF-A0A424MBX7-F1
#
_entry.id   AF-A0A424MBX7-F1
#
_cell.length_a   1.000
_cell.length_b   1.000
_cell.length_c   1.000
_cell.angle_alpha   90.00
_cell.angle_beta   90.00
_cell.angle_gamma   90.00
#
_symmetry.space_group_name_H-M   'P 1'
#
loop_
_entity.id
_entity.type
_entity.pdbx_description
1 polymer ?
#
loop_
_entity_poly.entity_id
_entity_poly.type
_entity_poly.pdbx_seq_one_letter_code
_entity_poly.pdbx_strand_id
1 'polypeptide(L)' 'MSINTSKGHPAMDYKEHVRTYNGFMLFTKISIVAITILLAIMAVYLTNDV' A
#
# COMPACT_ATOMS: atom_id res chain seq x y z
N MET A 1 -5.54 -7.77 -7.06
CA MET A 1 -6.06 -7.20 -8.33
C MET A 1 -5.04 -7.53 -9.39
N SER A 2 -5.41 -8.30 -10.42
CA SER A 2 -4.49 -8.67 -11.49
C SER A 2 -4.47 -7.59 -12.56
N ILE A 3 -3.29 -7.08 -12.91
CA ILE A 3 -3.11 -6.14 -14.02
C ILE A 3 -3.11 -6.96 -15.31
N ASN A 4 -4.03 -6.65 -16.24
CA ASN A 4 -4.04 -7.28 -17.56
C ASN A 4 -3.03 -6.57 -18.48
N THR A 5 -1.96 -7.28 -18.84
CA THR A 5 -0.87 -6.76 -19.67
C THR A 5 -0.96 -7.22 -21.14
N SER A 6 -2.05 -7.88 -21.54
CA SER A 6 -2.18 -8.52 -22.87
C SER A 6 -2.26 -7.56 -24.06
N LYS A 7 -2.60 -6.30 -23.83
CA LYS A 7 -2.64 -5.24 -24.86
C LYS A 7 -1.38 -4.36 -24.88
N GLY A 8 -0.33 -4.81 -24.20
CA GLY A 8 0.92 -4.09 -24.02
C GLY A 8 1.86 -4.17 -25.23
N HIS A 9 2.85 -3.28 -25.29
CA HIS A 9 3.88 -3.33 -26.32
C HIS A 9 4.81 -4.52 -26.06
N PRO A 10 5.06 -5.41 -27.04
CA PRO A 10 5.73 -6.70 -26.82
C PRO A 10 7.18 -6.60 -26.34
N ALA A 11 7.83 -5.45 -26.52
CA ALA A 11 9.19 -5.20 -26.03
C ALA A 11 9.24 -4.72 -24.55
N MET A 12 8.10 -4.48 -23.90
CA MET A 12 8.05 -3.98 -22.52
C MET A 12 8.06 -5.15 -21.52
N ASP A 13 8.96 -5.08 -20.53
CA ASP A 13 9.02 -6.05 -19.44
C ASP A 13 7.91 -5.80 -18.41
N TYR A 14 6.74 -6.35 -18.70
CA TYR A 14 5.58 -6.28 -17.80
C TYR A 14 5.77 -7.04 -16.49
N LYS A 15 6.69 -8.02 -16.41
CA LYS A 15 6.86 -8.82 -15.19
C LYS A 15 7.41 -7.95 -14.06
N GLU A 16 8.40 -7.12 -14.37
CA GLU A 16 9.03 -6.25 -13.39
C GLU A 16 8.11 -5.10 -12.94
N HIS A 17 7.31 -4.55 -13.86
CA HIS A 17 6.29 -3.56 -13.53
C HIS A 17 5.22 -4.11 -12.58
N VAL A 18 4.72 -5.32 -12.84
CA VAL A 18 3.72 -5.96 -11.97
C VAL A 18 4.33 -6.30 -10.61
N ARG A 19 5.59 -6.78 -10.55
CA ARG A 19 6.29 -7.06 -9.29
C ARG A 19 6.41 -5.80 -8.42
N THR A 20 6.86 -4.69 -9.01
CA THR A 20 7.03 -3.42 -8.31
C THR A 20 5.70 -2.85 -7.84
N TYR A 21 4.67 -2.88 -8.69
CA TYR A 21 3.32 -2.42 -8.33
C TYR A 21 2.75 -3.22 -7.14
N ASN A 22 2.91 -4.55 -7.15
CA ASN A 22 2.46 -5.38 -6.04
C ASN A 22 3.20 -5.05 -4.74
N GLY A 23 4.52 -4.81 -4.81
CA GLY A 23 5.31 -4.34 -3.67
C GLY A 23 4.82 -3.00 -3.12
N PHE A 24 4.58 -2.03 -4.01
CA PHE A 24 4.02 -0.72 -3.65
C PHE A 24 2.65 -0.83 -2.99
N MET A 25 1.75 -1.66 -3.53
CA MET A 25 0.42 -1.88 -2.96
C MET A 25 0.48 -2.53 -1.57
N LEU A 26 1.38 -3.49 -1.36
CA LEU A 26 1.58 -4.10 -0.04
C LEU A 26 2.11 -3.07 0.97
N PHE A 27 3.15 -2.32 0.59
CA PHE A 27 3.70 -1.24 1.41
C PHE A 27 2.64 -0.20 1.77
N THR A 28 1.83 0.22 0.79
CA THR A 28 0.76 1.20 1.00
C THR A 28 -0.26 0.71 2.02
N LYS A 29 -0.69 -0.55 1.93
CA LYS A 29 -1.62 -1.15 2.90
C LYS A 29 -1.03 -1.18 4.31
N ILE A 30 0.22 -1.59 4.46
CA ILE A 30 0.92 -1.63 5.75
C ILE A 30 1.02 -0.21 6.33
N SER A 31 1.42 0.77 5.52
CA SER A 31 1.53 2.17 5.93
C SER A 31 0.21 2.76 6.39
N ILE A 32 -0.90 2.48 5.68
CA ILE A 32 -2.24 2.91 6.09
C ILE A 32 -2.59 2.33 7.47
N VAL A 33 -2.43 1.01 7.66
CA VAL A 33 -2.73 0.37 8.95
C VAL A 33 -1.87 0.94 10.07
N ALA A 34 -0.58 1.17 9.83
CA ALA A 34 0.33 1.76 10.80
C ALA A 34 -0.10 3.18 11.21
N ILE A 35 -0.46 4.02 10.25
CA ILE A 35 -0.95 5.39 10.51
C ILE A 35 -2.27 5.35 11.29
N THR A 36 -3.21 4.46 10.92
CA THR A 36 -4.48 4.32 11.65
C THR A 36 -4.26 3.92 13.11
N ILE A 37 -3.35 2.97 13.38
CA ILE A 37 -3.00 2.56 14.74
C ILE A 37 -2.36 3.73 15.51
N LEU A 38 -1.42 4.45 14.89
CA LEU A 38 -0.78 5.62 15.51
C LEU A 38 -1.81 6.67 15.92
N LEU A 39 -2.74 7.01 15.01
CA LEU A 39 -3.80 7.97 15.29
C LEU A 39 -4.74 7.50 16.40
N ALA A 40 -5.06 6.20 16.45
CA ALA A 40 -5.88 5.63 17.52
C ALA A 40 -5.18 5.75 18.89
N ILE A 41 -3.87 5.45 18.95
CA ILE A 41 -3.07 5.60 20.17
C ILE A 41 -3.03 7.07 20.61
N MET A 42 -2.78 8.00 19.68
CA MET A 42 -2.79 9.43 19.98
C MET A 42 -4.14 9.91 20.50
N ALA A 43 -5.24 9.45 19.92
CA ALA A 43 -6.58 9.81 20.35
C ALA A 43 -6.89 9.29 21.77
N VAL A 44 -6.51 8.05 22.07
CA VAL A 44 -6.64 7.47 23.43
C VAL A 44 -5.81 8.26 24.42
N TYR A 45 -4.56 8.58 24.10
CA TYR A 45 -3.69 9.36 24.97
C TYR A 45 -4.30 10.74 25.27
N LEU A 46 -4.62 11.51 24.22
CA LEU A 46 -5.14 12.87 24.35
C LEU A 46 -6.52 12.97 25.01
N THR A 47 -7.34 11.93 24.91
CA THR A 47 -8.71 11.91 25.49
C THR A 47 -8.74 11.37 26.92
N ASN A 48 -7.78 10.52 27.31
CA ASN A 48 -7.71 9.96 28.65
C ASN A 48 -6.74 10.71 29.58
N ASP A 49 -6.06 11.75 29.08
CA ASP A 49 -5.37 12.74 29.91
C ASP A 49 -6.40 13.71 30.53
N VAL A 50 -6.86 13.38 31.75
CA VAL A 50 -7.39 14.31 32.76
C VAL A 50 -6.24 14.90 33.57
#